data_AF-A0A3D3WDU1-F1
#
_entry.id   AF-A0A3D3WDU1-F1
#
_cell.length_a   1.000
_cell.length_b   1.000
_cell.length_c   1.000
_cell.angle_alpha   90.00
_cell.angle_beta   90.00
_cell.angle_gamma   90.00
#
_symmetry.space_group_name_H-M   'P 1'
#
loop_
_entity.id
_entity.type
_entity.pdbx_description
1 polymer ?
#
loop_
_entity_poly.entity_id
_entity_poly.type
_entity_poly.pdbx_seq_one_letter_code
_entity_poly.pdbx_strand_id
1 'polypeptide(L)'
;MELYEKYSKSMKERDVGAYVALLHDDCIIVSHKSGDRYSKDEWVPMVTGIMANEKFIQESSRCVYENDDIMIEHSFMSYPDDSREAVMMIAMKKDGQIIHVETGATTLL
;
A
#
# COMPACT_ATOMS: atom_id res chain seq x y z
N MET A 1 -14.98 -4.05 -10.20
CA MET A 1 -14.37 -3.95 -8.86
C MET A 1 -13.54 -2.70 -8.87
N GLU A 2 -13.91 -1.78 -7.99
CA GLU A 2 -13.15 -0.56 -7.69
C GLU A 2 -11.70 -0.95 -7.28
N LEU A 3 -10.74 -0.05 -7.45
CA LEU A 3 -9.31 -0.33 -7.18
C LEU A 3 -9.12 -0.82 -5.75
N TYR A 4 -9.83 -0.22 -4.78
CA TYR A 4 -9.74 -0.59 -3.38
C TYR A 4 -10.06 -2.06 -3.13
N GLU A 5 -11.10 -2.60 -3.76
CA GLU A 5 -11.47 -4.00 -3.54
C GLU A 5 -10.36 -4.96 -4.03
N LYS A 6 -9.73 -4.65 -5.16
CA LYS A 6 -8.61 -5.44 -5.70
C LYS A 6 -7.38 -5.32 -4.81
N TYR A 7 -7.05 -4.10 -4.39
CA TYR A 7 -5.93 -3.84 -3.49
C TYR A 7 -6.13 -4.56 -2.15
N SER A 8 -7.27 -4.35 -1.49
CA SER A 8 -7.60 -4.97 -0.19
C SER A 8 -7.54 -6.49 -0.27
N LYS A 9 -8.07 -7.08 -1.36
CA LYS A 9 -7.97 -8.52 -1.61
C LYS A 9 -6.51 -8.96 -1.74
N SER A 10 -5.70 -8.28 -2.54
CA SER A 10 -4.28 -8.61 -2.72
C SER A 10 -3.49 -8.56 -1.41
N MET A 11 -3.75 -7.55 -0.56
CA MET A 11 -3.12 -7.42 0.76
C MET A 11 -3.55 -8.56 1.70
N LYS A 12 -4.85 -8.84 1.75
CA LYS A 12 -5.43 -9.89 2.60
C LYS A 12 -4.94 -11.29 2.23
N GLU A 13 -4.86 -11.57 0.93
CA GLU A 13 -4.41 -12.86 0.39
C GLU A 13 -2.88 -12.94 0.27
N ARG A 14 -2.18 -11.83 0.52
CA ARG A 14 -0.73 -11.68 0.34
C ARG A 14 -0.28 -12.04 -1.08
N ASP A 15 -1.14 -11.76 -2.05
CA ASP A 15 -0.92 -12.01 -3.47
C ASP A 15 -0.12 -10.85 -4.07
N VAL A 16 1.20 -11.00 -4.03
CA VAL A 16 2.15 -10.05 -4.62
C VAL A 16 1.86 -9.83 -6.11
N GLY A 17 1.52 -10.87 -6.86
CA GLY A 17 1.26 -10.75 -8.29
C GLY A 17 0.04 -9.87 -8.57
N ALA A 18 -1.05 -10.10 -7.84
CA ALA A 18 -2.24 -9.27 -7.92
C ALA A 18 -1.95 -7.83 -7.49
N TYR A 19 -1.17 -7.60 -6.43
CA TYR A 19 -0.79 -6.26 -5.97
C TYR A 19 0.04 -5.52 -7.03
N VAL A 20 1.09 -6.15 -7.57
CA VAL A 20 2.00 -5.53 -8.56
C VAL A 20 1.27 -5.19 -9.85
N ALA A 21 0.28 -5.98 -10.25
CA ALA A 21 -0.56 -5.70 -11.42
C ALA A 21 -1.39 -4.40 -11.27
N LEU A 22 -1.63 -3.94 -10.04
CA LEU A 22 -2.31 -2.66 -9.77
C LEU A 22 -1.40 -1.45 -9.96
N LEU A 23 -0.08 -1.62 -9.95
CA LEU A 23 0.88 -0.53 -10.09
C LEU A 23 1.19 -0.25 -11.57
N HIS A 24 1.04 0.99 -12.00
CA HIS A 24 1.51 1.44 -13.31
C HIS A 24 3.05 1.31 -13.39
N ASP A 25 3.62 1.10 -14.58
CA ASP A 25 5.07 0.90 -14.72
C ASP A 25 5.89 2.09 -14.23
N ASP A 26 5.42 3.31 -14.54
CA ASP A 26 5.99 4.56 -14.02
C ASP A 26 5.57 4.92 -12.57
N CYS A 27 5.05 3.98 -11.78
CA CYS A 27 4.55 4.27 -10.44
C CYS A 27 5.67 4.78 -9.51
N ILE A 28 5.35 5.82 -8.74
CA ILE A 28 6.22 6.41 -7.72
C ILE A 28 5.57 6.27 -6.35
N ILE A 29 6.32 5.79 -5.37
CA ILE A 29 5.89 5.61 -3.99
C ILE A 29 6.72 6.55 -3.11
N VAL A 30 6.05 7.33 -2.26
CA VAL A 30 6.67 8.27 -1.31
C VAL A 30 6.24 7.91 0.11
N SER A 31 7.21 7.67 0.99
CA SER A 31 6.99 7.46 2.42
C SER A 31 7.31 8.75 3.16
N HIS A 32 6.28 9.46 3.65
CA HIS A 32 6.50 10.71 4.41
C HIS A 32 7.13 10.47 5.79
N LYS A 33 6.99 9.26 6.34
CA LYS A 33 7.63 8.90 7.62
C LYS A 33 9.16 8.90 7.51
N SER A 34 9.70 8.35 6.42
CA SER A 34 11.16 8.26 6.21
C SER A 34 11.72 9.33 5.28
N GLY A 35 10.88 9.95 4.45
CA GLY A 35 11.29 10.86 3.38
C GLY A 35 11.76 10.14 2.10
N ASP A 36 11.62 8.81 2.04
CA ASP A 36 12.08 8.03 0.89
C ASP A 36 11.12 8.11 -0.29
N ARG A 37 11.69 7.95 -1.48
CA ARG A 37 10.97 7.89 -2.75
C ARG A 37 11.47 6.70 -3.55
N TYR A 38 10.55 5.88 -4.02
CA TYR A 38 10.82 4.64 -4.74
C TYR A 38 10.13 4.65 -6.10
N SER A 39 10.81 4.14 -7.12
CA SER A 39 10.20 3.64 -8.35
C SER A 39 9.50 2.30 -8.10
N LYS A 40 8.67 1.84 -9.05
CA LYS A 40 8.08 0.50 -9.01
C LYS A 40 9.14 -0.60 -8.88
N ASP A 41 10.22 -0.53 -9.65
CA ASP A 41 11.27 -1.56 -9.65
C ASP A 41 12.01 -1.65 -8.31
N GLU A 42 12.13 -0.54 -7.59
CA GLU A 42 12.69 -0.51 -6.22
C GLU A 42 11.66 -0.97 -5.18
N TRP A 43 10.38 -0.64 -5.37
CA TRP A 43 9.30 -0.95 -4.44
C TRP A 43 8.90 -2.43 -4.45
N VAL A 44 8.83 -3.06 -5.62
CA VAL A 44 8.35 -4.44 -5.78
C VAL A 44 9.14 -5.46 -4.95
N PRO A 45 10.49 -5.46 -4.95
CA PRO A 45 11.26 -6.33 -4.08
C PRO A 45 10.98 -6.11 -2.59
N MET A 46 10.82 -4.86 -2.16
CA MET A 46 10.55 -4.53 -0.76
C MET A 46 9.18 -5.03 -0.31
N VAL A 47 8.12 -4.71 -1.06
CA VAL A 47 6.75 -5.15 -0.70
C VAL A 47 6.61 -6.66 -0.78
N THR A 48 7.33 -7.32 -1.69
CA THR A 48 7.40 -8.80 -1.75
C THR A 48 7.99 -9.37 -0.46
N GLY A 49 9.10 -8.80 0.03
CA GLY A 49 9.70 -9.19 1.31
C GLY A 49 8.78 -8.95 2.50
N ILE A 50 8.08 -7.81 2.52
CA ILE A 50 7.10 -7.47 3.56
C ILE A 50 5.94 -8.46 3.54
N MET A 51 5.32 -8.69 2.39
CA MET A 51 4.22 -9.62 2.22
C MET A 51 4.61 -11.08 2.46
N ALA A 52 5.87 -11.46 2.33
CA ALA A 52 6.33 -12.82 2.66
C ALA A 52 6.57 -13.02 4.18
N ASN A 53 6.72 -11.94 4.95
CA ASN A 53 7.01 -12.04 6.39
C ASN A 53 5.74 -12.27 7.21
N GLU A 54 5.58 -13.44 7.84
CA GLU A 54 4.38 -13.79 8.62
C GLU A 54 4.08 -12.87 9.81
N LYS A 55 5.08 -12.13 10.30
CA LYS A 55 4.88 -11.13 11.36
C LYS A 55 4.29 -9.81 10.84
N PHE A 56 4.33 -9.57 9.53
CA PHE A 56 3.62 -8.45 8.94
C PHE A 56 2.13 -8.78 8.85
N ILE A 57 1.29 -8.00 9.54
CA ILE A 57 -0.15 -8.24 9.62
C ILE A 57 -0.88 -6.92 9.35
N GLN A 58 -1.73 -6.90 8.31
CA GLN A 58 -2.75 -5.86 8.16
C GLN A 58 -3.95 -6.24 9.05
N GLU A 59 -4.03 -5.64 10.23
CA GLU A 59 -5.08 -5.93 11.22
C GLU A 59 -6.46 -5.55 10.71
N SER A 60 -6.54 -4.37 10.10
CA SER A 60 -7.76 -3.88 9.46
C SER A 60 -7.42 -2.81 8.42
N SER A 61 -8.31 -2.65 7.45
CA SER A 61 -8.26 -1.59 6.44
C SER A 61 -9.66 -1.15 6.07
N ARG A 62 -9.79 0.11 5.64
CA ARG A 62 -11.03 0.65 5.07
C ARG A 62 -10.73 1.64 3.96
N CYS A 63 -11.59 1.65 2.95
CA CYS A 63 -11.64 2.74 1.98
C CYS A 63 -12.21 3.98 2.68
N VAL A 64 -11.48 5.09 2.61
CA VAL A 64 -11.94 6.40 3.08
C VAL A 64 -12.67 7.12 1.95
N TYR A 65 -12.11 7.05 0.74
CA TYR A 65 -12.68 7.66 -0.45
C TYR A 65 -12.10 7.00 -1.70
N GLU A 66 -12.92 6.82 -2.73
CA GLU A 66 -12.45 6.43 -4.06
C GLU A 66 -13.30 7.10 -5.15
N ASN A 67 -12.66 7.61 -6.19
CA ASN A 67 -13.26 8.05 -7.45
C ASN A 67 -12.34 7.65 -8.61
N ASP A 68 -12.59 8.07 -9.86
CA ASP A 68 -11.77 7.67 -11.01
C ASP A 68 -10.27 8.05 -10.93
N ASP A 69 -9.92 9.10 -10.19
CA ASP A 69 -8.58 9.69 -10.13
C ASP A 69 -7.78 9.32 -8.87
N ILE A 70 -8.44 9.03 -7.75
CA ILE A 70 -7.79 8.87 -6.45
C ILE A 70 -8.48 7.82 -5.58
N MET A 71 -7.67 7.10 -4.81
CA MET A 71 -8.11 6.23 -3.72
C MET A 71 -7.40 6.66 -2.44
N ILE A 72 -8.15 6.80 -1.36
CA ILE A 72 -7.63 7.08 -0.02
C ILE A 72 -8.04 5.93 0.88
N GLU A 73 -7.07 5.34 1.56
CA GLU A 73 -7.32 4.27 2.53
C GLU A 73 -6.71 4.61 3.88
N HIS A 74 -7.28 3.99 4.91
CA HIS A 74 -6.71 3.97 6.24
C HIS A 74 -6.57 2.53 6.70
N SER A 75 -5.39 2.16 7.19
CA SER A 75 -5.08 0.80 7.63
C SER A 75 -4.29 0.78 8.93
N PHE A 76 -4.38 -0.36 9.63
CA PHE A 76 -3.64 -0.65 10.85
C PHE A 76 -2.72 -1.84 10.58
N MET A 77 -1.43 -1.64 10.75
CA MET A 77 -0.38 -2.61 10.42
C MET A 77 0.43 -2.97 11.67
N SER A 78 0.73 -4.25 11.84
CA SER A 78 1.75 -4.77 12.76
C SER A 78 2.98 -5.20 11.95
N TYR A 79 4.18 -4.85 12.41
CA TYR A 79 5.44 -5.11 11.73
C TYR A 79 6.33 -6.13 12.46
N PRO A 80 7.36 -6.70 11.80
CA PRO A 80 8.24 -7.69 12.41
C PRO A 80 9.08 -7.23 13.61
N ASP A 81 9.21 -5.91 13.79
CA ASP A 81 9.89 -5.27 14.92
C ASP A 81 8.94 -5.00 16.11
N ASP A 82 7.76 -5.64 16.10
CA ASP A 82 6.69 -5.51 17.09
C ASP A 82 6.07 -4.10 17.15
N SER A 83 6.40 -3.21 16.22
CA SER A 83 5.74 -1.92 16.09
C SER A 83 4.35 -2.06 15.45
N ARG A 84 3.44 -1.17 15.86
CA ARG A 84 2.09 -1.05 15.30
C ARG A 84 1.89 0.36 14.78
N GLU A 85 1.27 0.47 13.62
CA GLU A 85 1.09 1.77 12.96
C GLU A 85 -0.30 1.93 12.34
N ALA A 86 -0.86 3.12 12.49
CA ALA A 86 -1.96 3.60 11.67
C ALA A 86 -1.38 4.28 10.42
N VAL A 87 -1.68 3.74 9.24
CA VAL A 87 -1.16 4.20 7.95
C VAL A 87 -2.29 4.78 7.11
N MET A 88 -2.12 6.03 6.69
CA MET A 88 -2.93 6.66 5.65
C MET A 88 -2.18 6.53 4.33
N MET A 89 -2.87 6.02 3.31
CA MET A 89 -2.35 5.97 1.94
C MET A 89 -3.23 6.79 1.01
N ILE A 90 -2.59 7.60 0.19
CA ILE A 90 -3.21 8.28 -0.95
C ILE A 90 -2.61 7.65 -2.22
N ALA A 91 -3.46 7.08 -3.06
CA ALA A 91 -3.07 6.47 -4.33
C ALA A 91 -3.75 7.21 -5.50
N MET A 92 -2.96 7.91 -6.29
CA MET A 92 -3.42 8.52 -7.54
C MET A 92 -3.48 7.47 -8.64
N LYS A 93 -4.51 7.56 -9.48
CA LYS A 93 -4.79 6.63 -10.56
C LYS A 93 -4.47 7.21 -11.93
N LYS A 94 -4.06 6.33 -12.85
CA LYS A 94 -3.91 6.59 -14.28
C LYS A 94 -4.18 5.28 -15.02
N ASP A 95 -5.04 5.33 -16.03
CA ASP A 95 -5.38 4.16 -16.86
C ASP A 95 -5.87 2.95 -16.04
N GLY A 96 -6.56 3.20 -14.92
CA GLY A 96 -7.06 2.17 -14.00
C GLY A 96 -6.01 1.53 -13.09
N GLN A 97 -4.76 2.00 -13.14
CA GLN A 97 -3.65 1.58 -12.28
C GLN A 97 -3.20 2.72 -11.36
N ILE A 98 -2.43 2.38 -10.33
CA ILE A 98 -1.83 3.34 -9.40
C ILE A 98 -0.56 3.92 -10.03
N ILE A 99 -0.50 5.25 -10.19
CA ILE A 99 0.66 5.98 -10.73
C ILE A 99 1.47 6.70 -9.65
N HIS A 100 0.83 7.05 -8.52
CA HIS A 100 1.51 7.72 -7.42
C HIS A 100 0.94 7.27 -6.09
N VAL A 101 1.81 7.00 -5.12
CA VAL A 101 1.43 6.64 -3.76
C VAL A 101 2.15 7.56 -2.79
N GLU A 102 1.40 8.11 -1.84
CA GLU A 102 1.94 8.81 -0.68
C GLU A 102 1.44 8.14 0.59
N THR A 103 2.34 7.83 1.53
CA THR A 103 1.98 7.26 2.82
C THR A 103 2.42 8.15 3.98
N GLY A 104 1.56 8.24 4.98
CA GLY A 104 1.88 8.78 6.30
C GLY A 104 1.53 7.74 7.36
N ALA A 105 2.41 7.55 8.35
CA ALA A 105 2.25 6.55 9.40
C ALA A 105 2.36 7.18 10.78
N THR A 106 1.47 6.78 11.68
CA THR A 106 1.49 7.15 13.11
C THR A 106 1.71 5.89 13.94
N THR A 107 2.78 5.85 14.71
CA THR A 107 3.05 4.73 15.63
C THR A 107 2.00 4.68 16.74
N LEU A 108 1.49 3.49 17.01
CA LEU A 108 0.48 3.20 18.03
C LEU A 108 1.17 2.60 19.25
N LEU A 109 0.84 3.14 20.42
CA LEU A 109 1.32 2.67 21.73
C LEU A 109 0.54 1.46 22.23
#